data_AF-A0A5C4M4B1-F1
#
_entry.id   AF-A0A5C4M4B1-F1
#
_cell.length_a   1.000
_cell.length_b   1.000
_cell.length_c   1.000
_cell.angle_alpha   90.00
_cell.angle_beta   90.00
_cell.angle_gamma   90.00
#
_symmetry.space_group_name_H-M   'P 1'
#
loop_
_entity.id
_entity.type
_entity.pdbx_description
1 polymer ?
#
loop_
_entity_poly.entity_id
_entity_poly.type
_entity_poly.pdbx_seq_one_letter_code
_entity_poly.pdbx_strand_id
1 'polypeptide(L)'
;MVGWPIGKPKERPTAPLRGYKLAHPVVSADGTGAAFAGVTLGRTKVYGAVADAECAQGGHHQSPSRWCDCGFYCLNTLDDARALACDPDYRNTVLLDIAASGRFRRYERGLRYARQRVSRVRVGRCGCGHPATVFVETGAGSIGWRRLMAVCADCAGSRPGLPLAAFSRLLGGVTVVHDEITRLYDPVRAFDSAVPPPADVPDPAAADQELVPLLAAEIALLQSRLDEVQRQLDRLTKG
;
A
#
# COMPACT_ATOMS: atom_id res chain seq x y z
N MET A 1 -46.22 15.94 19.22
CA MET A 1 -45.45 14.71 18.92
C MET A 1 -44.97 14.78 17.48
N VAL A 2 -43.77 15.30 17.25
CA VAL A 2 -43.19 15.37 15.89
C VAL A 2 -42.15 14.26 15.80
N GLY A 3 -42.43 13.25 14.98
CA GLY A 3 -41.58 12.08 14.79
C GLY A 3 -40.25 12.45 14.13
N TRP A 4 -39.16 11.93 14.69
CA TRP A 4 -37.81 11.99 14.11
C TRP A 4 -37.80 11.28 12.74
N PRO A 5 -37.09 11.78 11.70
CA PRO A 5 -37.06 11.11 10.43
C PRO A 5 -36.18 9.86 10.54
N ILE A 6 -36.79 8.76 10.11
CA ILE A 6 -36.23 7.43 9.91
C ILE A 6 -35.01 7.54 8.97
N GLY A 7 -33.97 6.77 9.27
CA GLY A 7 -32.58 6.97 8.80
C GLY A 7 -32.37 7.17 7.30
N LYS A 8 -31.20 7.76 6.97
CA LYS A 8 -30.79 8.05 5.58
C LYS A 8 -30.99 6.83 4.66
N PRO A 9 -31.49 7.02 3.43
CA PRO A 9 -31.63 5.95 2.45
C PRO A 9 -30.30 5.21 2.26
N LYS A 10 -30.36 3.87 2.34
CA LYS A 10 -29.19 3.05 2.09
C LYS A 10 -28.93 3.00 0.59
N GLU A 11 -27.79 3.55 0.17
CA GLU A 11 -27.32 3.50 -1.22
C GLU A 11 -27.30 2.03 -1.72
N ARG A 12 -27.85 1.79 -2.90
CA ARG A 12 -27.86 0.49 -3.58
C ARG A 12 -27.35 0.67 -5.02
N PRO A 13 -26.03 0.60 -5.23
CA PRO A 13 -25.46 0.64 -6.57
C PRO A 13 -25.99 -0.50 -7.42
N THR A 14 -26.37 -0.21 -8.66
CA THR A 14 -26.83 -1.21 -9.65
C THR A 14 -25.67 -1.97 -10.31
N ALA A 15 -24.45 -1.46 -10.16
CA ALA A 15 -23.22 -2.08 -10.64
C ALA A 15 -22.13 -2.06 -9.54
N PRO A 16 -21.13 -2.95 -9.59
CA PRO A 16 -19.99 -2.89 -8.70
C PRO A 16 -19.30 -1.52 -8.72
N LEU A 17 -18.95 -1.01 -7.55
CA LEU A 17 -18.22 0.24 -7.41
C LEU A 17 -16.76 0.02 -7.79
N ARG A 18 -16.20 0.90 -8.60
CA ARG A 18 -14.78 0.81 -8.98
C ARG A 18 -13.89 1.43 -7.90
N GLY A 19 -12.72 0.84 -7.70
CA GLY A 19 -11.68 1.42 -6.85
C GLY A 19 -10.32 0.79 -7.10
N TYR A 20 -9.33 1.23 -6.33
CA TYR A 20 -7.93 0.86 -6.52
C TYR A 20 -7.24 0.56 -5.19
N LYS A 21 -6.35 -0.43 -5.14
CA LYS A 21 -5.58 -0.69 -3.92
C LYS A 21 -4.24 -1.34 -4.20
N LEU A 22 -3.33 -1.23 -3.24
CA LEU A 22 -2.07 -1.97 -3.24
C LEU A 22 -2.23 -3.33 -2.56
N ALA A 23 -1.51 -4.32 -3.06
CA ALA A 23 -1.41 -5.64 -2.44
C ALA A 23 -0.07 -6.29 -2.75
N HIS A 24 0.41 -7.16 -1.86
CA HIS A 24 1.55 -8.01 -2.18
C HIS A 24 1.08 -9.18 -3.05
N PRO A 25 1.67 -9.40 -4.24
CA PRO A 25 1.42 -10.62 -5.00
C PRO A 25 2.06 -11.81 -4.28
N VAL A 26 1.36 -12.93 -4.24
CA VAL A 26 1.86 -14.18 -3.63
C VAL A 26 1.57 -15.38 -4.53
N VAL A 27 2.39 -16.41 -4.40
CA VAL A 27 2.19 -17.74 -5.02
C VAL A 27 2.14 -18.80 -3.93
N SER A 28 1.35 -19.84 -4.13
CA SER A 28 1.26 -20.96 -3.20
C SER A 28 2.58 -21.75 -3.15
N ALA A 29 2.84 -22.43 -2.04
CA ALA A 29 4.07 -23.20 -1.83
C ALA A 29 4.24 -24.36 -2.84
N ASP A 30 3.15 -24.90 -3.34
CA ASP A 30 3.10 -25.93 -4.39
C ASP A 30 3.11 -25.33 -5.81
N GLY A 31 3.09 -24.00 -5.96
CA GLY A 31 3.12 -23.30 -7.24
C GLY A 31 1.82 -23.37 -8.06
N THR A 32 0.74 -23.92 -7.50
CA THR A 32 -0.52 -24.17 -8.23
C THR A 32 -1.51 -22.99 -8.17
N GLY A 33 -1.27 -22.02 -7.29
CA GLY A 33 -2.18 -20.89 -7.06
C GLY A 33 -1.46 -19.56 -6.93
N ALA A 34 -2.12 -18.50 -7.38
CA ALA A 34 -1.72 -17.12 -7.16
C ALA A 34 -2.80 -16.39 -6.37
N ALA A 35 -2.38 -15.45 -5.53
CA ALA A 35 -3.27 -14.69 -4.67
C ALA A 35 -2.64 -13.36 -4.28
N PHE A 36 -3.26 -12.68 -3.32
CA PHE A 36 -2.81 -11.39 -2.81
C PHE A 36 -2.82 -11.37 -1.29
N ALA A 37 -1.90 -10.61 -0.71
CA ALA A 37 -1.91 -10.25 0.71
C ALA A 37 -2.07 -8.74 0.88
N GLY A 38 -2.81 -8.33 1.91
CA GLY A 38 -3.01 -6.91 2.24
C GLY A 38 -1.70 -6.23 2.65
N VAL A 39 -1.64 -4.90 2.49
CA VAL A 39 -0.47 -4.08 2.88
C VAL A 39 -0.51 -3.61 4.34
N THR A 40 -1.71 -3.52 4.94
CA THR A 40 -1.92 -2.96 6.28
C THR A 40 -2.54 -3.98 7.24
N LEU A 41 -3.76 -3.72 7.74
CA LEU A 41 -4.50 -4.59 8.64
C LEU A 41 -4.99 -5.83 7.89
N GLY A 42 -4.80 -7.01 8.49
CA GLY A 42 -5.09 -8.29 7.85
C GLY A 42 -4.05 -8.76 6.83
N ARG A 43 -2.83 -8.17 6.82
CA ARG A 43 -1.72 -8.59 5.94
C ARG A 43 -1.32 -10.08 6.05
N THR A 44 -1.71 -10.73 7.14
CA THR A 44 -1.48 -12.16 7.38
C THR A 44 -2.48 -13.06 6.66
N LYS A 45 -3.62 -12.52 6.18
CA LYS A 45 -4.60 -13.27 5.40
C LYS A 45 -4.35 -13.09 3.92
N VAL A 46 -4.11 -14.21 3.25
CA VAL A 46 -4.08 -14.29 1.79
C VAL A 46 -5.49 -14.44 1.24
N TYR A 47 -5.79 -13.75 0.15
CA TYR A 47 -7.08 -13.77 -0.51
C TYR A 47 -6.93 -13.88 -2.03
N GLY A 48 -7.85 -14.61 -2.66
CA GLY A 48 -7.89 -14.75 -4.12
C GLY A 48 -8.36 -13.49 -4.84
N ALA A 49 -8.37 -13.55 -6.18
CA ALA A 49 -8.86 -12.48 -7.04
C ALA A 49 -10.34 -12.12 -6.77
N VAL A 50 -11.15 -13.10 -6.36
CA VAL A 50 -12.49 -12.90 -5.83
C VAL A 50 -12.49 -13.35 -4.38
N ALA A 51 -12.93 -12.48 -3.48
CA ALA A 51 -12.95 -12.80 -2.05
C ALA A 51 -14.00 -11.99 -1.30
N ASP A 52 -14.51 -12.59 -0.24
CA ASP A 52 -15.31 -11.92 0.79
C ASP A 52 -14.41 -11.50 1.96
N ALA A 53 -14.75 -10.37 2.56
CA ALA A 53 -14.00 -9.82 3.66
C ALA A 53 -14.41 -10.50 4.96
N GLU A 54 -13.40 -10.84 5.75
CA GLU A 54 -13.55 -11.44 7.07
C GLU A 54 -13.02 -10.50 8.15
N CYS A 55 -13.49 -10.68 9.38
CA CYS A 55 -12.87 -10.01 10.51
C CYS A 55 -11.48 -10.61 10.76
N ALA A 56 -10.44 -9.78 10.73
CA ALA A 56 -9.08 -10.22 11.08
C ALA A 56 -8.97 -10.61 12.56
N GLN A 57 -9.80 -10.02 13.42
CA GLN A 57 -9.86 -10.27 14.86
C GLN A 57 -10.79 -11.46 15.23
N GLY A 58 -11.31 -12.21 14.25
CA GLY A 58 -12.19 -13.36 14.51
C GLY A 58 -13.59 -13.01 15.03
N GLY A 59 -13.97 -11.72 15.05
CA GLY A 59 -15.27 -11.30 15.55
C GLY A 59 -16.45 -11.83 14.71
N HIS A 60 -17.50 -12.32 15.39
CA HIS A 60 -18.76 -12.74 14.79
C HIS A 60 -19.62 -11.52 14.43
N HIS A 61 -19.16 -10.76 13.46
CA HIS A 61 -19.94 -9.68 12.88
C HIS A 61 -19.79 -9.67 11.38
N GLN A 62 -20.76 -9.02 10.77
CA GLN A 62 -20.87 -8.99 9.33
C GLN A 62 -19.96 -7.85 8.81
N SER A 63 -18.89 -8.16 8.06
CA SER A 63 -17.92 -7.18 7.51
C SER A 63 -18.37 -6.40 6.25
N PRO A 64 -18.24 -5.07 6.17
CA PRO A 64 -17.62 -4.16 7.14
C PRO A 64 -18.57 -3.68 8.26
N SER A 65 -18.13 -3.78 9.51
CA SER A 65 -18.84 -3.27 10.69
C SER A 65 -18.61 -1.77 10.93
N ARG A 66 -19.46 -1.10 11.72
CA ARG A 66 -19.24 0.32 12.11
C ARG A 66 -18.18 0.45 13.18
N TRP A 67 -18.00 -0.62 13.94
CA TRP A 67 -17.22 -0.68 15.18
C TRP A 67 -15.96 -1.51 15.02
N CYS A 68 -15.63 -1.90 13.79
CA CYS A 68 -14.44 -2.67 13.47
C CYS A 68 -13.89 -2.22 12.12
N ASP A 69 -12.58 -2.26 11.99
CA ASP A 69 -11.78 -1.99 10.79
C ASP A 69 -11.73 -3.18 9.82
N CYS A 70 -12.66 -4.13 9.92
CA CYS A 70 -12.82 -5.23 8.97
C CYS A 70 -13.37 -4.75 7.60
N GLY A 71 -13.24 -5.58 6.58
CA GLY A 71 -13.57 -5.20 5.21
C GLY A 71 -12.33 -4.91 4.38
N PHE A 72 -12.42 -5.13 3.08
CA PHE A 72 -11.42 -4.60 2.17
C PHE A 72 -11.53 -3.08 2.09
N TYR A 73 -10.42 -2.41 1.80
CA TYR A 73 -10.38 -0.98 1.51
C TYR A 73 -9.78 -0.73 0.14
N CYS A 74 -10.37 0.20 -0.62
CA CYS A 74 -9.81 0.69 -1.87
C CYS A 74 -9.99 2.21 -1.95
N LEU A 75 -9.05 2.86 -2.63
CA LEU A 75 -9.08 4.28 -2.94
C LEU A 75 -10.01 4.52 -4.14
N ASN A 76 -10.57 5.73 -4.22
CA ASN A 76 -11.48 6.11 -5.30
C ASN A 76 -10.75 6.34 -6.62
N THR A 77 -9.50 6.82 -6.55
CA THR A 77 -8.73 7.23 -7.73
C THR A 77 -7.46 6.38 -7.91
N LEU A 78 -7.02 6.27 -9.15
CA LEU A 78 -5.77 5.58 -9.49
C LEU A 78 -4.55 6.36 -8.98
N ASP A 79 -4.61 7.68 -9.05
CA ASP A 79 -3.51 8.56 -8.67
C ASP A 79 -3.27 8.55 -7.16
N ASP A 80 -4.32 8.49 -6.34
CA ASP A 80 -4.18 8.25 -4.89
C ASP A 80 -3.48 6.93 -4.59
N ALA A 81 -3.83 5.86 -5.31
CA ALA A 81 -3.23 4.55 -5.12
C ALA A 81 -1.76 4.50 -5.55
N ARG A 82 -1.41 5.25 -6.60
CA ARG A 82 -0.02 5.43 -7.05
C ARG A 82 0.80 6.29 -6.09
N ALA A 83 0.22 7.37 -5.57
CA ALA A 83 0.86 8.18 -4.55
C ALA A 83 1.19 7.36 -3.31
N LEU A 84 0.30 6.43 -2.91
CA LEU A 84 0.58 5.47 -1.85
C LEU A 84 1.75 4.55 -2.21
N ALA A 85 1.87 4.11 -3.47
CA ALA A 85 2.95 3.21 -3.90
C ALA A 85 4.35 3.84 -3.86
N CYS A 86 4.46 5.17 -3.71
CA CYS A 86 5.73 5.86 -3.50
C CYS A 86 6.34 5.58 -2.12
N ASP A 87 5.54 5.11 -1.15
CA ASP A 87 6.05 4.72 0.15
C ASP A 87 6.95 3.48 0.01
N PRO A 88 8.19 3.50 0.53
CA PRO A 88 9.12 2.40 0.42
C PRO A 88 8.60 1.09 1.03
N ASP A 89 7.69 1.14 2.00
CA ASP A 89 7.06 -0.05 2.58
C ASP A 89 6.17 -0.79 1.56
N TYR A 90 5.72 -0.10 0.50
CA TYR A 90 4.85 -0.64 -0.53
C TYR A 90 5.56 -0.87 -1.87
N ARG A 91 6.89 -0.70 -1.95
CA ARG A 91 7.67 -0.85 -3.19
C ARG A 91 7.54 -2.20 -3.92
N ASN A 92 7.21 -3.25 -3.18
CA ASN A 92 7.03 -4.62 -3.70
C ASN A 92 5.55 -5.00 -3.88
N THR A 93 4.66 -4.00 -3.95
CA THR A 93 3.23 -4.22 -4.14
C THR A 93 2.85 -4.09 -5.61
N VAL A 94 1.72 -4.69 -5.97
CA VAL A 94 1.03 -4.44 -7.23
C VAL A 94 -0.19 -3.58 -6.96
N LEU A 95 -0.58 -2.80 -7.96
CA LEU A 95 -1.80 -1.99 -7.91
C LEU A 95 -2.94 -2.78 -8.56
N LEU A 96 -4.04 -2.92 -7.84
CA LEU A 96 -5.21 -3.68 -8.26
C LEU A 96 -6.34 -2.73 -8.65
N ASP A 97 -6.91 -2.92 -9.84
CA ASP A 97 -8.23 -2.38 -10.17
C ASP A 97 -9.29 -3.32 -9.57
N ILE A 98 -10.21 -2.74 -8.80
CA ILE A 98 -11.21 -3.50 -8.04
C ILE A 98 -12.62 -3.16 -8.52
N ALA A 99 -13.42 -4.20 -8.66
CA ALA A 99 -14.89 -4.14 -8.66
C ALA A 99 -15.39 -4.53 -7.26
N ALA A 100 -15.75 -3.53 -6.45
CA ALA A 100 -16.25 -3.67 -5.09
C ALA A 100 -17.77 -3.88 -5.08
N SER A 101 -18.23 -4.80 -4.25
CA SER A 101 -19.65 -5.16 -4.15
C SER A 101 -20.04 -5.59 -2.73
N GLY A 102 -21.32 -5.89 -2.54
CA GLY A 102 -21.89 -6.21 -1.25
C GLY A 102 -22.04 -4.97 -0.36
N ARG A 103 -21.93 -5.15 0.96
CA ARG A 103 -22.06 -4.04 1.91
C ARG A 103 -20.81 -3.18 1.87
N PHE A 104 -20.99 -1.86 1.91
CA PHE A 104 -19.88 -0.93 1.86
C PHE A 104 -20.12 0.31 2.72
N ARG A 105 -19.05 1.08 2.89
CA ARG A 105 -18.99 2.39 3.54
C ARG A 105 -18.10 3.29 2.72
N ARG A 106 -18.58 4.48 2.41
CA ARG A 106 -17.79 5.51 1.76
C ARG A 106 -17.01 6.31 2.80
N TYR A 107 -15.79 6.63 2.43
CA TYR A 107 -14.91 7.58 3.08
C TYR A 107 -14.51 8.62 2.03
N GLU A 108 -13.94 9.73 2.48
CA GLU A 108 -13.48 10.80 1.60
C GLU A 108 -12.56 10.27 0.48
N ARG A 109 -11.55 9.48 0.86
CA ARG A 109 -10.53 8.97 -0.08
C ARG A 109 -10.86 7.60 -0.68
N GLY A 110 -11.90 6.92 -0.22
CA GLY A 110 -12.10 5.52 -0.59
C GLY A 110 -13.37 4.84 -0.13
N LEU A 111 -13.37 3.53 -0.29
CA LEU A 111 -14.48 2.64 0.01
C LEU A 111 -13.98 1.49 0.87
N ARG A 112 -14.71 1.18 1.94
CA ARG A 112 -14.57 -0.06 2.68
C ARG A 112 -15.72 -0.99 2.33
N TYR A 113 -15.46 -2.23 1.96
CA TYR A 113 -16.48 -3.09 1.34
C TYR A 113 -16.32 -4.58 1.67
N ALA A 114 -17.42 -5.32 1.45
CA ALA A 114 -17.55 -6.71 1.84
C ALA A 114 -16.98 -7.68 0.80
N ARG A 115 -17.20 -7.45 -0.49
CA ARG A 115 -16.79 -8.39 -1.53
C ARG A 115 -15.97 -7.71 -2.61
N GLN A 116 -14.82 -8.27 -2.91
CA GLN A 116 -13.94 -7.79 -3.98
C GLN A 116 -13.93 -8.73 -5.18
N ARG A 117 -13.74 -8.14 -6.34
CA ARG A 117 -13.20 -8.81 -7.53
C ARG A 117 -12.10 -7.96 -8.12
N VAL A 118 -10.90 -8.51 -8.22
CA VAL A 118 -9.78 -7.91 -8.95
C VAL A 118 -10.09 -8.02 -10.45
N SER A 119 -10.20 -6.89 -11.13
CA SER A 119 -10.44 -6.84 -12.57
C SER A 119 -9.15 -6.70 -13.38
N ARG A 120 -8.11 -6.11 -12.78
CA ARG A 120 -6.79 -5.95 -13.40
C ARG A 120 -5.71 -5.85 -12.34
N VAL A 121 -4.55 -6.43 -12.62
CA VAL A 121 -3.31 -6.24 -11.86
C VAL A 121 -2.38 -5.34 -12.67
N ARG A 122 -1.88 -4.27 -12.06
CA ARG A 122 -0.89 -3.37 -12.62
C ARG A 122 0.43 -3.58 -11.91
N VAL A 123 1.44 -3.92 -12.69
CA VAL A 123 2.77 -4.27 -12.22
C VAL A 123 3.69 -3.08 -12.43
N GLY A 124 4.29 -2.60 -11.35
CA GLY A 124 5.26 -1.51 -11.40
C GLY A 124 6.54 -1.87 -12.14
N ARG A 125 7.47 -0.91 -12.17
CA ARG A 125 8.82 -1.14 -12.71
C ARG A 125 9.66 -1.97 -11.75
N CYS A 126 10.70 -2.58 -12.29
CA CYS A 126 11.80 -3.11 -11.48
C CYS A 126 12.46 -1.97 -10.69
N GLY A 127 13.12 -2.28 -9.57
CA GLY A 127 13.90 -1.29 -8.82
C GLY A 127 15.00 -0.61 -9.64
N CYS A 128 15.46 -1.23 -10.75
CA CYS A 128 16.40 -0.62 -11.70
C CYS A 128 15.75 0.32 -12.73
N GLY A 129 14.43 0.51 -12.68
CA GLY A 129 13.66 1.38 -13.60
C GLY A 129 13.13 0.70 -14.87
N HIS A 130 13.65 -0.48 -15.23
CA HIS A 130 13.14 -1.23 -16.39
C HIS A 130 11.73 -1.81 -16.14
N PRO A 131 10.92 -2.01 -17.18
CA PRO A 131 9.65 -2.71 -17.05
C PRO A 131 9.85 -4.10 -16.43
N ALA A 132 9.09 -4.42 -15.38
CA ALA A 132 9.16 -5.72 -14.75
C ALA A 132 8.40 -6.76 -15.59
N THR A 133 9.05 -7.86 -15.96
CA THR A 133 8.50 -8.91 -16.83
C THR A 133 8.26 -10.24 -16.11
N VAL A 134 8.83 -10.38 -14.90
CA VAL A 134 8.71 -11.59 -14.09
C VAL A 134 8.49 -11.22 -12.62
N PHE A 135 7.84 -12.11 -11.90
CA PHE A 135 7.81 -12.11 -10.45
C PHE A 135 8.89 -13.04 -9.91
N VAL A 136 9.63 -12.62 -8.89
CA VAL A 136 10.57 -13.45 -8.15
C VAL A 136 10.19 -13.48 -6.68
N GLU A 137 10.52 -14.57 -5.99
CA GLU A 137 10.29 -14.69 -4.55
C GLU A 137 11.19 -13.73 -3.75
N THR A 138 10.63 -13.13 -2.69
CA THR A 138 11.36 -12.17 -1.83
C THR A 138 11.97 -12.80 -0.58
N GLY A 139 11.78 -14.10 -0.34
CA GLY A 139 12.10 -14.78 0.91
C GLY A 139 11.14 -14.46 2.08
N ALA A 140 10.11 -13.66 1.83
CA ALA A 140 9.04 -13.36 2.80
C ALA A 140 7.76 -14.13 2.43
N GLY A 141 6.81 -14.26 3.35
CA GLY A 141 5.58 -14.99 3.07
C GLY A 141 4.70 -15.20 4.30
N SER A 142 3.78 -16.14 4.15
CA SER A 142 2.97 -16.70 5.23
C SER A 142 2.89 -18.22 5.02
N ILE A 143 2.36 -18.97 5.98
CA ILE A 143 2.25 -20.43 5.87
C ILE A 143 1.52 -20.79 4.57
N GLY A 144 2.18 -21.59 3.72
CA GLY A 144 1.65 -22.01 2.42
C GLY A 144 1.77 -20.99 1.27
N TRP A 145 2.31 -19.79 1.50
CA TRP A 145 2.36 -18.70 0.51
C TRP A 145 3.69 -17.95 0.51
N ARG A 146 4.29 -17.81 -0.67
CA ARG A 146 5.53 -17.08 -0.91
C ARG A 146 5.22 -15.70 -1.48
N ARG A 147 5.82 -14.65 -0.91
CA ARG A 147 5.68 -13.28 -1.41
C ARG A 147 6.56 -13.08 -2.63
N LEU A 148 5.99 -12.38 -3.61
CA LEU A 148 6.63 -12.05 -4.87
C LEU A 148 6.94 -10.55 -4.97
N MET A 149 7.97 -10.23 -5.75
CA MET A 149 8.25 -8.87 -6.22
C MET A 149 8.45 -8.87 -7.73
N ALA A 150 8.04 -7.80 -8.39
CA ALA A 150 8.18 -7.65 -9.83
C ALA A 150 9.59 -7.14 -10.17
N VAL A 151 10.26 -7.81 -11.11
CA VAL A 151 11.59 -7.43 -11.59
C VAL A 151 11.69 -7.58 -13.11
N CYS A 152 12.64 -6.89 -13.74
CA CYS A 152 13.00 -7.16 -15.13
C CYS A 152 13.79 -8.47 -15.24
N ALA A 153 13.91 -9.00 -16.45
CA ALA A 153 14.64 -10.24 -16.71
C ALA A 153 16.10 -10.18 -16.23
N ASP A 154 16.78 -9.05 -16.47
CA ASP A 154 18.18 -8.87 -16.07
C ASP A 154 18.35 -8.88 -14.55
N CYS A 155 17.49 -8.14 -13.83
CA CYS A 155 17.53 -8.13 -12.37
C CYS A 155 17.10 -9.47 -11.78
N ALA A 156 16.23 -10.25 -12.43
CA ALA A 156 15.91 -11.60 -11.98
C ALA A 156 17.17 -12.47 -11.92
N GLY A 157 18.04 -12.35 -12.93
CA GLY A 157 19.27 -13.13 -13.04
C GLY A 157 18.95 -14.63 -13.14
N SER A 158 19.62 -15.44 -12.34
CA SER A 158 19.39 -16.90 -12.27
C SER A 158 18.23 -17.31 -11.34
N ARG A 159 17.56 -16.36 -10.68
CA ARG A 159 16.48 -16.68 -9.74
C ARG A 159 15.28 -17.27 -10.50
N PRO A 160 14.64 -18.33 -9.99
CA PRO A 160 13.39 -18.82 -10.54
C PRO A 160 12.35 -17.69 -10.59
N GLY A 161 11.85 -17.41 -11.80
CA GLY A 161 10.89 -16.36 -12.05
C GLY A 161 9.55 -16.92 -12.52
N LEU A 162 8.47 -16.29 -12.09
CA LEU A 162 7.11 -16.52 -12.57
C LEU A 162 6.75 -15.40 -13.57
N PRO A 163 6.64 -15.69 -14.87
CA PRO A 163 6.25 -14.69 -15.86
C PRO A 163 4.87 -14.07 -15.53
N LEU A 164 4.66 -12.79 -15.86
CA LEU A 164 3.38 -12.11 -15.58
C LEU A 164 2.17 -12.84 -16.18
N ALA A 165 2.32 -13.41 -17.38
CA ALA A 165 1.28 -14.19 -18.04
C ALA A 165 0.98 -15.51 -17.29
N ALA A 166 1.99 -16.14 -16.68
CA ALA A 166 1.77 -17.33 -15.85
C ALA A 166 1.05 -16.98 -14.56
N PHE A 167 1.41 -15.86 -13.91
CA PHE A 167 0.69 -15.34 -12.75
C PHE A 167 -0.78 -15.01 -13.09
N SER A 168 -1.04 -14.42 -14.26
CA SER A 168 -2.39 -14.19 -14.77
C SER A 168 -3.21 -15.48 -14.87
N ARG A 169 -2.64 -16.56 -15.41
CA ARG A 169 -3.31 -17.87 -15.47
C ARG A 169 -3.62 -18.43 -14.09
N LEU A 170 -2.67 -18.36 -13.15
CA LEU A 170 -2.86 -18.81 -11.77
C LEU A 170 -3.94 -18.00 -11.02
N LEU A 171 -4.19 -16.75 -11.43
CA LEU A 171 -5.29 -15.92 -10.93
C LEU A 171 -6.64 -16.21 -11.61
N GLY A 172 -6.74 -17.24 -12.46
CA GLY A 172 -7.96 -17.54 -13.21
C GLY A 172 -8.18 -16.59 -14.40
N GLY A 173 -7.11 -16.06 -14.99
CA GLY A 173 -7.16 -15.23 -16.20
C GLY A 173 -7.35 -13.74 -15.96
N VAL A 174 -7.18 -13.26 -14.72
CA VAL A 174 -7.17 -11.81 -14.43
C VAL A 174 -6.07 -11.14 -15.24
N THR A 175 -6.40 -10.06 -15.94
CA THR A 175 -5.43 -9.34 -16.78
C THR A 175 -4.32 -8.75 -15.91
N VAL A 176 -3.08 -9.11 -16.23
CA VAL A 176 -1.86 -8.55 -15.62
C VAL A 176 -1.18 -7.69 -16.66
N VAL A 177 -1.03 -6.39 -16.37
CA VAL A 177 -0.40 -5.41 -17.27
C VAL A 177 0.71 -4.67 -16.54
N HIS A 178 1.62 -4.05 -17.28
CA HIS A 178 2.50 -3.05 -16.70
C HIS A 178 1.67 -1.84 -16.27
N ASP A 179 2.02 -1.21 -15.15
CA ASP A 179 1.48 0.11 -14.86
C ASP A 179 2.15 1.11 -15.80
N GLU A 180 1.43 1.46 -16.87
CA GLU A 180 1.84 2.36 -17.95
C GLU A 180 2.00 3.82 -17.51
N ILE A 181 2.41 4.09 -16.27
CA ILE A 181 3.11 5.34 -16.03
C ILE A 181 4.48 5.27 -16.72
N THR A 182 4.39 5.52 -18.03
CA THR A 182 5.35 6.15 -18.90
C THR A 182 5.35 7.66 -18.71
N ARG A 183 4.80 8.17 -17.59
CA ARG A 183 5.52 9.28 -16.99
C ARG A 183 6.86 8.66 -16.61
N LEU A 184 7.86 8.84 -17.49
CA LEU A 184 9.05 9.51 -17.01
C LEU A 184 8.57 10.29 -15.79
N TYR A 185 9.01 9.91 -14.58
CA TYR A 185 9.20 10.91 -13.54
C TYR A 185 9.51 12.20 -14.30
N ASP A 186 8.82 13.31 -14.05
CA ASP A 186 9.39 14.56 -14.55
C ASP A 186 10.85 14.54 -14.07
N PRO A 187 11.84 14.28 -14.96
CA PRO A 187 12.87 13.25 -14.75
C PRO A 187 13.74 13.61 -13.58
N VAL A 188 13.33 13.30 -12.34
CA VAL A 188 13.75 14.02 -11.12
C VAL A 188 14.39 15.33 -11.53
N ARG A 189 13.59 16.26 -12.13
CA ARG A 189 14.06 17.29 -13.09
C ARG A 189 15.58 17.30 -13.18
N ALA A 190 16.16 16.70 -14.24
CA ALA A 190 17.59 16.73 -14.46
C ALA A 190 18.07 18.10 -13.99
N PHE A 191 18.98 18.16 -13.01
CA PHE A 191 19.54 19.43 -12.60
C PHE A 191 19.92 20.11 -13.90
N ASP A 192 19.17 21.12 -14.31
CA ASP A 192 19.54 21.90 -15.48
C ASP A 192 20.85 22.50 -15.03
N SER A 193 21.96 21.94 -15.51
CA SER A 193 23.33 22.39 -15.25
C SER A 193 23.60 23.74 -15.93
N ALA A 194 22.55 24.53 -16.14
CA ALA A 194 22.50 25.85 -16.74
C ALA A 194 21.67 26.84 -15.91
N VAL A 195 21.46 26.59 -14.61
CA VAL A 195 21.20 27.69 -13.67
C VAL A 195 22.57 28.32 -13.37
N PRO A 196 22.89 29.54 -13.84
CA PRO A 196 24.08 30.23 -13.36
C PRO A 196 23.97 30.31 -11.83
N PRO A 197 25.06 30.07 -11.08
CA PRO A 197 24.99 30.10 -9.62
C PRO A 197 24.34 31.43 -9.20
N PRO A 198 23.36 31.42 -8.28
CA PRO A 198 22.90 32.67 -7.71
C PRO A 198 24.14 33.39 -7.17
N ALA A 199 24.29 34.67 -7.51
CA ALA A 199 25.45 35.47 -7.13
C ALA A 199 25.62 35.63 -5.60
N ASP A 200 24.72 35.05 -4.81
CA ASP A 200 24.79 34.96 -3.36
C ASP A 200 24.43 33.53 -2.92
N VAL A 201 25.36 32.58 -3.13
CA VAL A 201 25.34 31.33 -2.37
C VAL A 201 25.93 31.68 -1.00
N PRO A 202 25.13 31.73 0.10
CA PRO A 202 25.71 31.84 1.43
C PRO A 202 26.66 30.67 1.64
N ASP A 203 27.83 30.96 2.20
CA ASP A 203 28.87 29.98 2.50
C ASP A 203 28.24 28.71 3.12
N PRO A 204 28.44 27.50 2.55
CA PRO A 204 27.92 26.26 3.14
C PRO A 204 28.38 26.06 4.59
N ALA A 205 29.49 26.67 5.00
CA ALA A 205 29.93 26.69 6.39
C ALA A 205 29.02 27.51 7.32
N ALA A 206 28.26 28.49 6.81
CA ALA A 206 27.30 29.29 7.58
C ALA A 206 25.96 28.57 7.76
N ALA A 207 25.51 27.79 6.77
CA ALA A 207 24.29 26.99 6.85
C ALA A 207 24.42 25.82 7.86
N ASP A 208 25.60 25.20 7.92
CA ASP A 208 25.92 24.16 8.90
C ASP A 208 25.97 24.72 10.34
N GLN A 209 26.34 26.00 10.50
CA GLN A 209 26.40 26.67 11.81
C GLN A 209 25.01 27.03 12.38
N GLU A 210 23.98 27.22 11.55
CA GLU A 210 22.59 27.42 11.99
C GLU A 210 21.85 26.10 12.26
N LEU A 211 22.23 25.01 11.59
CA LEU A 211 21.64 23.68 11.80
C LEU A 211 21.99 23.09 13.17
N VAL A 212 23.21 23.30 13.67
CA VAL A 212 23.66 22.73 14.95
C VAL A 212 22.84 23.24 16.15
N PRO A 213 22.59 24.55 16.33
CA PRO A 213 21.72 25.05 17.39
C PRO A 213 20.28 24.52 17.30
N LEU A 214 19.75 24.37 16.08
CA LEU A 214 18.39 23.90 15.86
C LEU A 214 18.23 22.41 16.20
N LEU A 215 19.19 21.58 15.78
CA LEU A 215 19.28 20.17 16.19
C LEU A 215 19.49 20.03 17.70
N ALA A 216 20.32 20.89 18.32
CA ALA A 216 20.53 20.88 19.76
C ALA A 216 19.23 21.20 20.53
N ALA A 217 18.43 22.15 20.04
CA ALA A 217 17.13 22.48 20.61
C ALA A 217 16.13 21.31 20.49
N GLU A 218 16.11 20.64 19.34
CA GLU A 218 15.28 19.44 19.14
C GLU A 218 15.69 18.29 20.07
N ILE A 219 16.99 18.04 20.22
CA ILE A 219 17.52 17.01 21.13
C ILE A 219 17.15 17.33 22.58
N ALA A 220 17.28 18.58 23.01
CA ALA A 220 16.91 19.00 24.37
C ALA A 220 15.41 18.80 24.62
N LEU A 221 14.56 19.07 23.63
CA LEU A 221 13.12 18.85 23.73
C LEU A 221 12.76 17.36 23.79
N LEU A 222 13.47 16.51 23.04
CA LEU A 222 13.32 15.05 23.10
C LEU A 222 13.76 14.48 24.44
N GLN A 223 14.89 14.96 24.99
CA GLN A 223 15.39 14.58 26.32
C GLN A 223 14.38 14.95 27.42
N SER A 224 13.84 16.17 27.40
CA SER A 224 12.83 16.62 28.36
C SER A 224 11.57 15.74 28.34
N ARG A 225 11.12 15.33 27.14
CA ARG A 225 9.98 14.40 27.01
C ARG A 225 10.31 13.00 27.53
N LEU A 226 11.53 12.52 27.30
CA LEU A 226 11.99 11.24 27.82
C LEU A 226 12.01 11.23 29.35
N ASP A 227 12.50 12.32 29.95
CA ASP A 227 12.56 12.49 31.41
C ASP A 227 11.16 12.54 32.04
N GLU A 228 10.18 13.17 31.38
CA GLU A 228 8.79 13.14 31.84
C GLU A 228 8.21 11.72 31.79
N VAL A 229 8.46 10.96 30.72
CA VAL A 229 8.01 9.57 30.62
C VAL A 229 8.65 8.71 31.71
N GLN A 230 9.96 8.87 31.96
CA GLN A 230 10.64 8.17 33.04
C GLN A 230 10.04 8.53 34.42
N ARG A 231 9.76 9.82 34.68
CA ARG A 231 9.08 10.25 35.91
C ARG A 231 7.66 9.70 36.06
N GLN A 232 6.94 9.47 34.95
CA GLN A 232 5.63 8.82 34.99
C GLN A 232 5.74 7.32 35.26
N LEU A 233 6.71 6.65 34.63
CA LEU A 233 6.98 5.23 34.88
C LEU A 233 7.41 4.99 36.33
N ASP A 234 8.30 5.80 36.88
CA ASP A 234 8.72 5.72 38.29
C ASP A 234 7.53 5.90 39.25
N ARG A 235 6.62 6.83 38.96
CA ARG A 235 5.39 7.03 39.76
C ARG A 235 4.46 5.81 39.70
N LEU A 236 4.36 5.15 38.56
CA LEU A 236 3.50 3.98 38.37
C LEU A 236 4.12 2.69 38.91
N THR A 237 5.44 2.63 39.04
CA THR A 237 6.18 1.43 39.47
C THR A 237 6.60 1.47 40.94
N LYS A 238 6.67 2.65 41.56
CA LYS A 238 6.94 2.82 43.00
C LYS A 238 5.67 3.11 43.83
N GLY A 239 4.48 2.94 43.25
CA GLY A 239 3.18 2.98 43.91
C GLY A 239 2.70 1.60 44.33
#